data_AF-A0A8X7PS80-F1
#
_entry.id   AF-A0A8X7PS80-F1
#
_cell.length_a   1.000
_cell.length_b   1.000
_cell.length_c   1.000
_cell.angle_alpha   90.00
_cell.angle_beta   90.00
_cell.angle_gamma   90.00
#
_symmetry.space_group_name_H-M   'P 1'
#
loop_
_entity.id
_entity.type
_entity.pdbx_description
1 polymer ?
#
loop_
_entity_poly.entity_id
_entity_poly.type
_entity_poly.pdbx_seq_one_letter_code
_entity_poly.pdbx_strand_id
1 'polypeptide(L)'
;MGNVVSSILSSGFQAAKNLFFEKDTKYILELEDHLEDLQTVSERLEAVKVDLQKQIEMEERKGLRALNVFNVWISEVEAIQVKVSKLLKIRTVEIERLSMCGYCSSNFLLTYRYGKDVLETLEKVKGTLSSKPSGEVVARMGPPPGIVKRITQRTIGLEKMLEATWSRLMKKEVGILGIYGMGGIGKTTLLKPLVKIYRIATTTQWL
;
A
#
# COMPACT_ATOMS: atom_id res chain seq x y z
N MET A 1 -5.61 -9.03 -74.53
CA MET A 1 -6.02 -8.09 -73.46
C MET A 1 -5.74 -8.66 -72.05
N GLY A 2 -4.54 -9.21 -71.79
CA GLY A 2 -4.27 -9.94 -70.53
C GLY A 2 -3.35 -9.24 -69.52
N ASN A 3 -2.62 -8.19 -69.91
CA ASN A 3 -1.52 -7.64 -69.10
C ASN A 3 -1.89 -6.43 -68.23
N VAL A 4 -3.02 -5.78 -68.53
CA VAL A 4 -3.46 -4.57 -67.81
C VAL A 4 -4.20 -4.95 -66.51
N VAL A 5 -4.95 -6.05 -66.52
CA VAL A 5 -5.70 -6.50 -65.33
C VAL A 5 -4.76 -7.09 -64.27
N SER A 6 -3.69 -7.79 -64.66
CA SER A 6 -2.73 -8.37 -63.71
C SER A 6 -1.84 -7.32 -63.01
N SER A 7 -1.48 -6.23 -63.72
CA SER A 7 -0.70 -5.13 -63.17
C SER A 7 -1.51 -4.25 -62.21
N ILE A 8 -2.81 -4.05 -62.48
CA ILE A 8 -3.73 -3.34 -61.56
C ILE A 8 -4.00 -4.17 -60.30
N LEU A 9 -4.19 -5.49 -60.42
CA LEU A 9 -4.34 -6.38 -59.26
C LEU A 9 -3.06 -6.43 -58.40
N SER A 10 -1.89 -6.45 -59.03
CA SER A 10 -0.59 -6.45 -58.34
C SER A 10 -0.31 -5.14 -57.61
N SER A 11 -0.55 -3.99 -58.25
CA SER A 11 -0.38 -2.67 -57.63
C SER A 11 -1.39 -2.42 -56.51
N GLY A 12 -2.65 -2.82 -56.70
CA GLY A 12 -3.67 -2.78 -55.64
C GLY A 12 -3.32 -3.66 -54.44
N PHE A 13 -2.78 -4.86 -54.68
CA PHE A 13 -2.32 -5.76 -53.62
C PHE A 13 -1.11 -5.19 -52.86
N GLN A 14 -0.14 -4.60 -53.55
CA GLN A 14 1.01 -3.93 -52.90
C GLN A 14 0.59 -2.69 -52.09
N ALA A 15 -0.33 -1.89 -52.62
CA ALA A 15 -0.87 -0.73 -51.92
C ALA A 15 -1.66 -1.14 -50.66
N ALA A 16 -2.51 -2.18 -50.77
CA ALA A 16 -3.25 -2.72 -49.63
C ALA A 16 -2.31 -3.32 -48.58
N LYS A 17 -1.26 -4.02 -49.02
CA LYS A 17 -0.20 -4.55 -48.16
C LYS A 17 0.49 -3.41 -47.40
N ASN A 18 0.98 -2.38 -48.09
CA ASN A 18 1.64 -1.23 -47.47
C ASN A 18 0.74 -0.49 -46.47
N LEU A 19 -0.54 -0.28 -46.80
CA LEU A 19 -1.51 0.35 -45.91
C LEU A 19 -1.77 -0.49 -44.65
N PHE A 20 -1.77 -1.82 -44.78
CA PHE A 20 -1.93 -2.73 -43.66
C PHE A 20 -0.69 -2.71 -42.75
N PHE A 21 0.52 -2.77 -43.33
CA PHE A 21 1.78 -2.63 -42.59
C PHE A 21 1.87 -1.29 -41.84
N GLU A 22 1.45 -0.18 -42.46
CA GLU A 22 1.47 1.15 -41.84
C GLU A 22 0.50 1.26 -40.65
N LYS A 23 -0.67 0.61 -40.72
CA LYS A 23 -1.61 0.56 -39.60
C LYS A 23 -1.11 -0.32 -38.45
N ASP A 24 -0.51 -1.46 -38.78
CA ASP A 24 0.05 -2.37 -37.78
C ASP A 24 1.25 -1.75 -37.06
N THR A 25 2.16 -1.07 -37.78
CA THR A 25 3.29 -0.37 -37.17
C THR A 25 2.84 0.77 -36.27
N LYS A 26 1.85 1.55 -36.70
CA LYS A 26 1.27 2.61 -35.86
C LYS A 26 0.68 2.06 -34.57
N TYR A 27 -0.10 0.98 -34.64
CA TYR A 27 -0.69 0.37 -33.45
C TYR A 27 0.37 -0.17 -32.48
N ILE A 28 1.45 -0.78 -32.99
CA ILE A 28 2.56 -1.27 -32.17
C ILE A 28 3.22 -0.11 -31.42
N LEU A 29 3.51 1.00 -32.11
CA LEU A 29 4.10 2.19 -31.49
C LEU A 29 3.19 2.77 -30.42
N GLU A 30 1.89 2.92 -30.69
CA GLU A 30 0.92 3.38 -29.69
C GLU A 30 0.86 2.46 -28.47
N LEU A 31 0.91 1.14 -28.67
CA LEU A 31 0.95 0.18 -27.56
C LEU A 31 2.25 0.28 -26.75
N GLU A 32 3.39 0.46 -27.41
CA GLU A 32 4.69 0.69 -26.74
C GLU A 32 4.65 1.96 -25.89
N ASP A 33 4.12 3.06 -26.42
CA ASP A 33 3.92 4.31 -25.69
C ASP A 33 3.03 4.09 -24.45
N HIS A 34 1.91 3.37 -24.61
CA HIS A 34 1.02 3.05 -23.49
C HIS A 34 1.68 2.17 -22.41
N LEU A 35 2.57 1.27 -22.81
CA LEU A 35 3.32 0.43 -21.87
C LEU A 35 4.36 1.24 -21.09
N GLU A 36 5.05 2.18 -21.75
CA GLU A 36 5.97 3.10 -21.10
C GLU A 36 5.24 4.03 -20.13
N ASP A 37 4.08 4.56 -20.54
CA ASP A 37 3.15 5.31 -19.69
C ASP A 37 2.72 4.49 -18.47
N LEU A 38 2.34 3.23 -18.69
CA LEU A 38 1.91 2.32 -17.62
C LEU A 38 3.03 2.07 -16.61
N GLN A 39 4.25 1.84 -17.08
CA GLN A 39 5.41 1.67 -16.22
C GLN A 39 5.65 2.94 -15.39
N THR A 40 5.72 4.10 -16.04
CA THR A 40 5.98 5.39 -15.39
C THR A 40 4.95 5.73 -14.32
N VAL A 41 3.65 5.61 -14.64
CA VAL A 41 2.59 5.94 -13.68
C VAL A 41 2.52 4.90 -12.55
N SER A 42 2.82 3.63 -12.82
CA SER A 42 2.89 2.59 -11.79
C SER A 42 4.01 2.82 -10.79
N GLU A 43 5.19 3.28 -11.25
CA GLU A 43 6.31 3.64 -10.37
C GLU A 43 5.92 4.80 -9.44
N ARG A 44 5.23 5.82 -9.98
CA ARG A 44 4.70 6.93 -9.18
C ARG A 44 3.65 6.45 -8.16
N LEU A 45 2.76 5.53 -8.56
CA LEU A 45 1.75 4.97 -7.66
C LEU A 45 2.39 4.21 -6.49
N GLU A 46 3.46 3.45 -6.76
CA GLU A 46 4.21 2.76 -5.69
C GLU A 46 4.89 3.75 -4.74
N ALA A 47 5.52 4.80 -5.24
CA ALA A 47 6.10 5.83 -4.38
C ALA A 47 5.06 6.43 -3.43
N VAL A 48 3.87 6.76 -3.95
CA VAL A 48 2.77 7.29 -3.13
C VAL A 48 2.28 6.29 -2.08
N LYS A 49 2.18 5.00 -2.42
CA LYS A 49 1.82 3.94 -1.48
C LYS A 49 2.85 3.84 -0.36
N VAL A 50 4.15 3.81 -0.68
CA VAL A 50 5.24 3.72 0.29
C VAL A 50 5.24 4.93 1.24
N ASP A 51 5.06 6.14 0.72
CA ASP A 51 4.99 7.35 1.54
C ASP A 51 3.77 7.32 2.48
N LEU A 52 2.62 6.86 1.99
CA LEU A 52 1.42 6.71 2.81
C LEU A 52 1.60 5.65 3.91
N GLN A 53 2.23 4.52 3.60
CA GLN A 53 2.55 3.48 4.60
C GLN A 53 3.48 4.02 5.70
N LYS A 54 4.51 4.79 5.34
CA LYS A 54 5.38 5.46 6.32
C LYS A 54 4.60 6.44 7.19
N GLN A 55 3.68 7.20 6.59
CA GLN A 55 2.85 8.14 7.34
C GLN A 55 1.94 7.42 8.35
N ILE A 56 1.29 6.33 7.94
CA ILE A 56 0.49 5.48 8.83
C ILE A 56 1.36 4.96 9.98
N GLU A 57 2.53 4.41 9.69
CA GLU A 57 3.44 3.86 10.69
C GLU A 57 3.92 4.92 11.70
N MET A 58 4.16 6.16 11.26
CA MET A 58 4.50 7.28 12.14
C MET A 58 3.34 7.68 13.06
N GLU A 59 2.11 7.72 12.55
CA GLU A 59 0.92 8.04 13.36
C GLU A 59 0.60 6.91 14.36
N GLU A 60 0.78 5.65 13.97
CA GLU A 60 0.63 4.50 14.87
C GLU A 60 1.65 4.51 16.02
N ARG A 61 2.89 4.94 15.77
CA ARG A 61 3.88 5.15 16.84
C ARG A 61 3.46 6.22 17.86
N LYS A 62 2.63 7.19 17.45
CA LYS A 62 2.06 8.21 18.34
C LYS A 62 0.82 7.72 19.11
N GLY A 63 0.38 6.48 18.89
CA GLY A 63 -0.83 5.91 19.49
C GLY A 63 -2.13 6.29 18.76
N LEU A 64 -2.02 6.87 17.55
CA LEU A 64 -3.15 7.16 16.69
C LEU A 64 -3.40 5.96 15.77
N ARG A 65 -4.65 5.72 15.38
CA ARG A 65 -4.96 4.63 14.43
C ARG A 65 -5.32 5.26 13.09
N ALA A 66 -4.68 4.77 12.03
CA ALA A 66 -5.03 5.19 10.67
C ALA A 66 -6.48 4.84 10.33
N LEU A 67 -7.13 5.72 9.56
CA LEU A 67 -8.46 5.43 9.02
C LEU A 67 -8.40 4.20 8.11
N ASN A 68 -9.42 3.33 8.23
CA ASN A 68 -9.49 2.10 7.43
C ASN A 68 -9.50 2.38 5.91
N VAL A 69 -9.94 3.56 5.49
CA VAL A 69 -9.93 4.02 4.10
C VAL A 69 -8.53 3.98 3.48
N PHE A 70 -7.47 4.32 4.24
CA PHE A 70 -6.10 4.27 3.74
C PHE A 70 -5.63 2.84 3.50
N ASN A 71 -5.97 1.91 4.40
CA ASN A 71 -5.62 0.50 4.25
C ASN A 71 -6.33 -0.13 3.04
N VAL A 72 -7.62 0.18 2.84
CA VAL A 72 -8.36 -0.27 1.66
C VAL A 72 -7.70 0.22 0.37
N TRP A 73 -7.35 1.51 0.31
CA TRP A 73 -6.67 2.08 -0.86
C TRP A 73 -5.30 1.41 -1.11
N ILE A 74 -4.51 1.15 -0.06
CA ILE A 74 -3.23 0.43 -0.20
C ILE A 74 -3.44 -0.97 -0.78
N SER A 75 -4.43 -1.74 -0.29
CA SER A 75 -4.75 -3.06 -0.83
C SER A 75 -5.22 -3.01 -2.29
N GLU A 76 -5.98 -1.99 -2.68
CA GLU A 76 -6.35 -1.78 -4.09
C GLU A 76 -5.13 -1.52 -4.96
N VAL A 77 -4.19 -0.70 -4.50
CA VAL A 77 -2.92 -0.43 -5.20
C VAL A 77 -2.10 -1.71 -5.36
N GLU A 78 -1.96 -2.52 -4.32
CA GLU A 78 -1.25 -3.80 -4.38
C GLU A 78 -1.86 -4.76 -5.42
N ALA A 79 -3.19 -4.85 -5.47
CA ALA A 79 -3.88 -5.66 -6.46
C ALA A 79 -3.64 -5.17 -7.90
N ILE A 80 -3.62 -3.85 -8.12
CA ILE A 80 -3.32 -3.25 -9.42
C ILE A 80 -1.86 -3.52 -9.81
N GLN A 81 -0.91 -3.38 -8.89
CA GLN A 81 0.52 -3.63 -9.14
C GLN A 81 0.80 -5.06 -9.59
N VAL A 82 0.10 -6.05 -9.02
CA VAL A 82 0.19 -7.44 -9.49
C VAL A 82 -0.24 -7.55 -10.96
N LYS A 83 -1.30 -6.83 -11.37
CA LYS A 83 -1.74 -6.81 -12.78
C LYS A 83 -0.71 -6.11 -13.68
N VAL A 84 -0.20 -4.95 -13.27
CA VAL A 84 0.83 -4.21 -14.01
C VAL A 84 2.07 -5.07 -14.24
N SER A 85 2.58 -5.72 -13.18
CA SER A 85 3.76 -6.59 -13.27
C SER A 85 3.57 -7.73 -14.29
N LYS A 86 2.38 -8.35 -14.31
CA LYS A 86 2.04 -9.40 -15.29
C LYS A 86 2.08 -8.86 -16.73
N LEU A 87 1.48 -7.69 -16.97
CA LEU A 87 1.42 -7.08 -18.30
C LEU A 87 2.82 -6.68 -18.82
N LEU A 88 3.63 -6.07 -17.96
CA LEU A 88 5.00 -5.66 -18.31
C LEU A 88 5.91 -6.88 -18.56
N LYS A 89 5.70 -7.99 -17.84
CA LYS A 89 6.51 -9.21 -18.02
C LYS A 89 6.34 -9.84 -19.39
N ILE A 90 5.14 -9.79 -19.97
CA ILE A 90 4.84 -10.40 -21.27
C ILE A 90 4.99 -9.44 -22.45
N ARG A 91 5.38 -8.18 -22.19
CA ARG A 91 5.43 -7.10 -23.20
C ARG A 91 6.22 -7.46 -24.46
N THR A 92 7.41 -8.05 -24.28
CA THR A 92 8.31 -8.35 -25.41
C THR A 92 7.72 -9.44 -26.30
N VAL A 93 7.10 -10.45 -25.68
CA VAL A 93 6.46 -11.56 -26.39
C VAL A 93 5.27 -11.06 -27.20
N GLU A 94 4.44 -10.19 -26.63
CA GLU A 94 3.26 -9.67 -27.33
C GLU A 94 3.63 -8.66 -28.43
N ILE A 95 4.62 -7.79 -28.22
CA ILE A 95 5.13 -6.88 -29.25
C ILE A 95 5.75 -7.66 -30.41
N GLU A 96 6.58 -8.68 -30.12
CA GLU A 96 7.15 -9.56 -31.14
C GLU A 96 6.05 -10.30 -31.92
N ARG A 97 4.97 -10.68 -31.23
CA ARG A 97 3.83 -11.33 -31.87
C ARG A 97 3.05 -10.40 -32.80
N LEU A 98 2.99 -9.11 -32.50
CA LEU A 98 2.41 -8.08 -33.40
C LEU A 98 3.32 -7.83 -34.61
N SER A 99 4.63 -7.73 -34.39
CA SER A 99 5.59 -7.39 -35.45
C SER A 99 5.73 -8.49 -36.51
N MET A 100 5.43 -9.74 -36.17
CA MET A 100 5.41 -10.88 -37.12
C MET A 100 4.24 -10.87 -38.13
N CYS A 101 3.39 -9.84 -38.14
CA CYS A 101 2.44 -9.51 -39.21
C CYS A 101 1.82 -10.71 -39.96
N GLY A 102 0.75 -11.30 -39.39
CA GLY A 102 -0.31 -11.95 -40.18
C GLY A 102 -0.25 -13.46 -40.46
N TYR A 103 0.80 -14.21 -40.14
CA TYR A 103 0.72 -15.69 -40.23
C TYR A 103 0.08 -16.25 -38.95
N CYS A 104 -1.23 -16.49 -39.01
CA CYS A 104 -2.14 -17.11 -38.01
C CYS A 104 -3.12 -16.12 -37.34
N SER A 105 -4.40 -16.23 -37.69
CA SER A 105 -5.52 -15.39 -37.20
C SER A 105 -5.77 -15.47 -35.68
N SER A 106 -5.31 -16.53 -35.01
CA SER A 106 -5.42 -16.69 -33.55
C SER A 106 -4.54 -15.69 -32.78
N ASN A 107 -3.45 -15.21 -33.38
CA ASN A 107 -2.50 -14.32 -32.71
C ASN A 107 -2.96 -12.86 -32.72
N PHE A 108 -3.78 -12.44 -33.68
CA PHE A 108 -4.27 -11.06 -33.72
C PHE A 108 -5.23 -10.75 -32.56
N LEU A 109 -6.18 -11.66 -32.29
CA LEU A 109 -7.19 -11.45 -31.26
C LEU A 109 -6.61 -11.40 -29.84
N LEU A 110 -5.65 -12.27 -29.48
CA LEU A 110 -5.11 -12.19 -28.11
C LEU A 110 -4.24 -10.96 -27.93
N THR A 111 -3.60 -10.45 -28.98
CA THR A 111 -2.75 -9.27 -28.82
C THR A 111 -3.53 -7.96 -28.86
N TYR A 112 -4.66 -7.92 -29.56
CA TYR A 112 -5.66 -6.86 -29.37
C TYR A 112 -6.21 -6.86 -27.93
N ARG A 113 -6.52 -8.04 -27.38
CA ARG A 113 -6.94 -8.16 -25.97
C ARG A 113 -5.86 -7.69 -25.01
N TYR A 114 -4.60 -8.00 -25.29
CA TYR A 114 -3.47 -7.51 -24.52
C TYR A 114 -3.40 -5.97 -24.53
N GLY A 115 -3.46 -5.34 -25.70
CA GLY A 115 -3.45 -3.87 -25.80
C GLY A 115 -4.63 -3.23 -25.06
N LYS A 116 -5.82 -3.84 -25.13
CA LYS A 116 -6.98 -3.41 -24.34
C LYS A 116 -6.74 -3.54 -22.84
N ASP A 117 -6.17 -4.66 -22.40
CA ASP A 117 -5.84 -4.88 -20.97
C ASP A 117 -4.81 -3.87 -20.46
N VAL A 118 -3.84 -3.47 -21.29
CA VAL A 118 -2.86 -2.41 -20.98
C VAL A 118 -3.57 -1.08 -20.77
N LEU A 119 -4.42 -0.67 -21.71
CA LEU A 119 -5.19 0.59 -21.63
C LEU A 119 -6.11 0.63 -20.40
N GLU A 120 -6.93 -0.40 -20.19
CA GLU A 120 -7.83 -0.48 -19.03
C GLU A 120 -7.05 -0.43 -17.71
N THR A 121 -5.88 -1.06 -17.67
CA THR A 121 -5.02 -1.03 -16.47
C THR A 121 -4.39 0.34 -16.28
N LEU A 122 -3.96 1.00 -17.35
CA LEU A 122 -3.41 2.37 -17.31
C LEU A 122 -4.44 3.37 -16.77
N GLU A 123 -5.67 3.32 -17.27
CA GLU A 123 -6.77 4.15 -16.77
C GLU A 123 -7.05 3.87 -15.30
N LYS A 124 -7.05 2.60 -14.89
CA LYS A 124 -7.25 2.22 -13.49
C LYS A 124 -6.14 2.75 -12.59
N VAL A 125 -4.87 2.64 -13.00
CA VAL A 125 -3.71 3.19 -12.26
C VAL A 125 -3.85 4.72 -12.13
N LYS A 126 -4.12 5.43 -13.23
CA LYS A 126 -4.34 6.89 -13.24
C LYS A 126 -5.52 7.29 -12.34
N GLY A 127 -6.61 6.52 -12.38
CA GLY A 127 -7.80 6.69 -11.54
C GLY A 127 -7.51 6.51 -10.05
N THR A 128 -6.86 5.41 -9.66
CA THR A 128 -6.47 5.13 -8.27
C THR A 128 -5.52 6.17 -7.71
N LEU A 129 -4.60 6.68 -8.54
CA LEU A 129 -3.71 7.77 -8.15
C LEU A 129 -4.47 9.07 -7.87
N SER A 130 -5.48 9.37 -8.69
CA SER A 130 -6.34 10.55 -8.55
C SER A 130 -7.31 10.43 -7.38
N SER A 131 -7.79 9.22 -7.09
CA SER A 131 -8.68 8.92 -5.96
C SER A 131 -7.94 8.66 -4.66
N LYS A 132 -6.66 9.08 -4.56
CA LYS A 132 -5.90 8.97 -3.32
C LYS A 132 -6.72 9.60 -2.18
N PRO A 133 -6.95 8.87 -1.07
CA PRO A 133 -7.66 9.44 0.07
C PRO A 133 -6.92 10.69 0.58
N SER A 134 -7.64 11.80 0.60
CA SER A 134 -7.17 13.10 1.09
C SER A 134 -7.79 13.37 2.45
N GLY A 135 -6.95 13.79 3.40
CA GLY A 135 -7.34 14.03 4.79
C GLY A 135 -6.15 13.82 5.73
N GLU A 136 -6.27 14.30 6.96
CA GLU A 136 -5.37 13.87 8.03
C GLU A 136 -5.46 12.34 8.12
N VAL A 137 -4.31 11.65 8.15
CA VAL A 137 -4.23 10.18 8.33
C VAL A 137 -4.78 9.72 9.70
N VAL A 138 -5.37 10.64 10.47
CA VAL A 138 -5.67 10.54 11.89
C VAL A 138 -7.16 10.33 12.10
N ALA A 139 -7.55 9.16 12.62
CA ALA A 139 -8.74 9.03 13.43
C ALA A 139 -8.36 9.15 14.92
N ARG A 140 -9.29 9.70 15.72
CA ARG A 140 -9.15 9.97 17.17
C ARG A 140 -8.35 8.91 17.92
N MET A 141 -7.51 9.38 18.87
CA MET A 141 -6.71 8.60 19.82
C MET A 141 -7.18 7.15 19.95
N GLY A 142 -6.36 6.23 19.41
CA GLY A 142 -6.52 4.83 19.74
C GLY A 142 -6.36 4.66 21.25
N PRO A 143 -7.08 3.72 21.89
CA PRO A 143 -6.80 3.39 23.28
C PRO A 143 -5.31 3.06 23.40
N PRO A 144 -4.61 3.61 24.42
CA PRO A 144 -3.17 3.41 24.56
C PRO A 144 -2.86 1.91 24.54
N PRO A 145 -1.77 1.48 23.90
CA PRO A 145 -1.44 0.06 23.72
C PRO A 145 -1.63 -0.67 25.03
N GLY A 146 -2.50 -1.68 25.00
CA GLY A 146 -2.83 -2.49 26.15
C GLY A 146 -1.57 -3.15 26.68
N ILE A 147 -0.99 -2.58 27.75
CA ILE A 147 0.01 -3.27 28.56
C ILE A 147 -0.63 -4.61 28.92
N VAL A 148 -0.03 -5.69 28.41
CA VAL A 148 -0.50 -7.06 28.61
C VAL A 148 -0.71 -7.28 30.09
N LYS A 149 -1.98 -7.29 30.49
CA LYS A 149 -2.39 -7.48 31.87
C LYS A 149 -2.27 -8.97 32.16
N ARG A 150 -1.06 -9.43 32.54
CA ARG A 150 -0.91 -10.74 33.16
C ARG A 150 -1.67 -10.72 34.50
N ILE A 151 -2.74 -11.50 34.57
CA ILE A 151 -3.45 -11.80 35.81
C ILE A 151 -2.45 -12.42 36.78
N THR A 152 -2.28 -11.86 37.99
CA THR A 152 -1.85 -12.66 39.16
C THR A 152 -2.03 -11.92 40.48
N GLN A 153 -2.61 -12.68 41.41
CA GLN A 153 -2.84 -12.55 42.87
C GLN A 153 -2.43 -11.28 43.63
N ARG A 154 -3.38 -10.82 44.44
CA ARG A 154 -3.26 -9.80 45.49
C ARG A 154 -2.09 -10.18 46.42
N THR A 155 -1.01 -9.42 46.39
CA THR A 155 0.13 -9.63 47.31
C THR A 155 -0.22 -9.00 48.64
N ILE A 156 -0.47 -9.83 49.65
CA ILE A 156 -0.72 -9.42 51.04
C ILE A 156 0.64 -9.19 51.71
N GLY A 157 0.83 -8.06 52.39
CA GLY A 157 2.03 -7.76 53.19
C GLY A 157 2.95 -6.65 52.67
N LEU A 158 2.57 -5.95 51.59
CA LEU A 158 3.33 -4.80 51.04
C LEU A 158 2.58 -3.46 51.14
N GLU A 159 1.46 -3.42 51.87
CA GLU A 159 0.53 -2.30 51.92
C GLU A 159 1.18 -1.03 52.49
N LYS A 160 1.91 -1.15 53.61
CA LYS A 160 2.62 -0.02 54.22
C LYS A 160 3.67 0.59 53.28
N MET A 161 4.39 -0.28 52.55
CA MET A 161 5.41 0.17 51.60
C MET A 161 4.78 0.82 50.37
N LEU A 162 3.63 0.30 49.93
CA LEU A 162 2.84 0.89 48.85
C LEU A 162 2.37 2.30 49.21
N GLU A 163 1.78 2.48 50.39
CA GLU A 163 1.25 3.75 50.88
C GLU A 163 2.36 4.80 51.08
N ALA A 164 3.49 4.40 51.66
CA ALA A 164 4.67 5.25 51.80
C ALA A 164 5.26 5.66 50.44
N THR A 165 5.25 4.76 49.46
CA THR A 165 5.75 5.06 48.10
C THR A 165 4.78 5.97 47.35
N TRP A 166 3.48 5.74 47.48
CA TRP A 166 2.41 6.55 46.87
C TRP A 166 2.40 7.98 47.41
N SER A 167 2.44 8.15 48.74
CA SER A 167 2.48 9.48 49.37
C SER A 167 3.72 10.29 48.96
N ARG A 168 4.86 9.63 48.71
CA ARG A 168 6.07 10.29 48.18
C ARG A 168 5.93 10.67 46.71
N LEU A 169 5.34 9.79 45.90
CA LEU A 169 5.12 10.03 44.47
C LEU A 169 4.17 11.21 44.21
N MET A 170 3.16 11.41 45.06
CA MET A 170 2.16 12.48 44.89
C MET A 170 2.65 13.86 45.37
N LYS A 171 3.87 13.98 45.90
CA LYS A 171 4.45 15.29 46.25
C LYS A 171 4.85 16.02 44.98
N LYS A 172 4.42 17.29 44.86
CA LYS A 172 4.63 18.15 43.68
C LYS A 172 6.09 18.32 43.22
N GLU A 173 7.06 18.02 44.08
CA GLU A 173 8.49 18.23 43.85
C GLU A 173 9.24 16.99 43.34
N VAL A 174 8.57 15.83 43.19
CA VAL A 174 9.23 14.58 42.78
C VAL A 174 9.01 14.32 41.29
N GLY A 175 10.05 14.52 40.46
CA GLY A 175 10.01 14.22 39.03
C GLY A 175 10.26 12.74 38.68
N ILE A 176 11.08 12.04 39.47
CA ILE A 176 11.45 10.63 39.24
C ILE A 176 11.60 9.91 40.60
N LEU A 177 11.02 8.72 40.73
CA LEU A 177 11.12 7.88 41.92
C LEU A 177 11.82 6.55 41.60
N GLY A 178 13.02 6.35 42.16
CA GLY A 178 13.78 5.10 42.03
C GLY A 178 13.54 4.16 43.21
N ILE A 179 13.31 2.87 42.94
CA ILE A 179 13.22 1.81 43.96
C ILE A 179 14.42 0.86 43.77
N TYR A 180 15.31 0.79 44.76
CA TYR A 180 16.53 -0.03 44.72
C TYR A 180 16.58 -1.04 45.87
N GLY A 181 17.43 -2.08 45.74
CA GLY A 181 17.61 -3.12 46.77
C GLY A 181 18.03 -4.48 46.19
N MET A 182 18.27 -5.47 47.05
CA MET A 182 18.68 -6.82 46.65
C MET A 182 17.64 -7.51 45.73
N GLY A 183 18.10 -8.42 44.86
CA GLY A 183 17.22 -9.25 44.02
C GLY A 183 16.23 -10.07 44.88
N GLY A 184 15.02 -10.31 44.39
CA GLY A 184 14.01 -11.12 45.10
C GLY A 184 13.15 -10.40 46.15
N ILE A 185 13.46 -9.16 46.54
CA ILE A 185 12.70 -8.40 47.56
C ILE A 185 11.32 -7.90 47.05
N GLY A 186 10.98 -8.14 45.78
CA GLY A 186 9.66 -7.77 45.24
C GLY A 186 9.51 -6.32 44.78
N LYS A 187 10.60 -5.61 44.47
CA LYS A 187 10.58 -4.24 43.91
C LYS A 187 9.65 -4.11 42.68
N THR A 188 9.80 -5.02 41.71
CA THR A 188 8.94 -5.09 40.52
C THR A 188 7.51 -5.49 40.87
N THR A 189 7.32 -6.25 41.96
CA THR A 189 6.01 -6.64 42.46
C THR A 189 5.27 -5.45 43.07
N LEU A 190 5.98 -4.53 43.74
CA LEU A 190 5.43 -3.31 44.33
C LEU A 190 5.06 -2.24 43.29
N LEU A 191 5.78 -2.14 42.16
CA LEU A 191 5.45 -1.20 41.09
C LEU A 191 4.09 -1.49 40.43
N LYS A 192 3.69 -2.76 40.35
CA LYS A 192 2.43 -3.17 39.70
C LYS A 192 1.18 -2.51 40.31
N PRO A 193 0.93 -2.60 41.63
CA PRO A 193 -0.21 -1.92 42.25
C PRO A 193 -0.13 -0.39 42.19
N LEU A 194 1.07 0.22 42.26
CA LEU A 194 1.22 1.68 42.12
C LEU A 194 0.77 2.18 40.75
N VAL A 195 1.20 1.50 39.67
CA VAL A 195 0.78 1.83 38.31
C VAL A 195 -0.74 1.68 38.15
N LYS A 196 -1.35 0.67 38.78
CA LYS A 196 -2.81 0.48 38.78
C LYS A 196 -3.54 1.65 39.48
N ILE A 197 -3.07 2.07 40.65
CA ILE A 197 -3.68 3.16 41.43
C ILE A 197 -3.53 4.49 40.68
N TYR A 198 -2.35 4.77 40.13
CA TYR A 198 -2.10 5.98 39.33
C TYR A 198 -3.04 6.08 38.12
N ARG A 199 -3.25 4.97 37.42
CA ARG A 199 -4.17 4.93 36.27
C ARG A 199 -5.62 5.16 36.67
N ILE A 200 -6.07 4.63 37.81
CA ILE A 200 -7.43 4.89 38.32
C ILE A 200 -7.59 6.37 38.65
N ALA A 201 -6.65 6.94 39.42
CA ALA A 201 -6.70 8.34 39.84
C ALA A 201 -6.72 9.33 38.67
N THR A 202 -5.92 9.07 37.63
CA THR A 202 -5.85 9.91 36.42
C THR A 202 -7.05 9.72 35.47
N THR A 203 -7.70 8.55 35.48
CA THR A 203 -8.93 8.31 34.68
C THR A 203 -10.15 8.97 35.33
N THR A 204 -10.18 9.10 36.66
CA THR A 204 -11.27 9.77 37.40
C THR A 204 -11.17 11.30 37.45
N GLN A 205 -10.08 11.91 36.95
CA GLN A 205 -9.96 13.38 36.84
C GLN A 205 -10.59 13.96 35.56
N TRP A 206 -11.24 13.11 34.74
CA TRP A 206 -11.93 13.49 33.51
C TRP A 206 -13.41 13.04 33.49
N LEU A 207 -14.01 12.89 34.67
CA LEU A 207 -15.46 12.86 34.91
C LEU A 207 -15.81 14.02 35.84
#